data_AF-A0A7J8IZ25-F1
#
_entry.id   AF-A0A7J8IZ25-F1
#
_cell.length_a   1.000
_cell.length_b   1.000
_cell.length_c   1.000
_cell.angle_alpha   90.00
_cell.angle_beta   90.00
_cell.angle_gamma   90.00
#
_symmetry.space_group_name_H-M   'P 1'
#
loop_
_entity.id
_entity.type
_entity.pdbx_description
1 polymer ?
#
loop_
_entity_poly.entity_id
_entity_poly.type
_entity_poly.pdbx_seq_one_letter_code
_entity_poly.pdbx_strand_id
1 'polypeptide(L)'
;MSGAALGLEIVFVFFLALFLLHRYGDFKKQHRLVIVGTLLAWYLCFLIVFILPLDVSTTIYNRCKYAAANSSPPESSNVTGLHATATPAPSSHPCFKPWSYIPDGIMPIFWRVVYWTSQFLTWILLPFMQSYARSGGFSITGKIKTALIENAIYYGTYLLIFGAFLIYVAVNPHLHLEWNQLQTIGIAAANTWGLFLLVLLLGYGLVEIPRSYWNGAKRGYLLMKTYFKAAKLMTEKADAEETLEDVMEQFMGDNDMTSDLVDEGKELIRREKRKRQRQEEGENRRREWKERYGHNREDSTRNRNVHIDPKESDISTNRSASKYIRANNRTERDRIELLQDAEPLDFNAEAFTDDPLESEPGR
;
A
#
# COMPACT_ATOMS: atom_id res chain seq x y z
N MET A 1 24.69 -15.69 -36.68
CA MET A 1 25.11 -14.48 -35.94
C MET A 1 23.97 -13.69 -35.31
N SER A 2 22.69 -14.11 -35.36
CA SER A 2 21.62 -13.19 -34.99
C SER A 2 21.06 -13.29 -33.57
N GLY A 3 21.39 -14.35 -32.80
CA GLY A 3 21.19 -14.34 -31.35
C GLY A 3 22.15 -13.40 -30.61
N ALA A 4 23.32 -13.12 -31.20
CA ALA A 4 24.33 -12.24 -30.60
C ALA A 4 23.88 -10.77 -30.59
N ALA A 5 23.14 -10.32 -31.61
CA ALA A 5 22.57 -8.97 -31.66
C ALA A 5 21.57 -8.76 -30.51
N LEU A 6 20.65 -9.71 -30.30
CA LEU A 6 19.70 -9.67 -29.19
C LEU A 6 20.40 -9.69 -27.82
N GLY A 7 21.44 -10.52 -27.66
CA GLY A 7 22.23 -10.55 -26.43
C GLY A 7 22.96 -9.23 -26.15
N LEU A 8 23.53 -8.59 -27.18
CA LEU A 8 24.21 -7.30 -27.06
C LEU A 8 23.23 -6.20 -26.64
N GLU A 9 22.06 -6.13 -27.27
CA GLU A 9 21.01 -5.16 -26.92
C GLU A 9 20.53 -5.33 -25.46
N ILE A 10 20.26 -6.57 -25.04
CA ILE A 10 19.88 -6.90 -23.65
C ILE A 10 20.93 -6.37 -22.66
N VAL A 11 22.21 -6.65 -22.92
CA VAL A 11 23.31 -6.23 -22.05
C VAL A 11 23.47 -4.70 -22.05
N PHE A 12 23.40 -4.08 -23.23
CA PHE A 12 23.47 -2.63 -23.38
C PHE A 12 22.35 -1.94 -22.58
N VAL A 13 21.10 -2.40 -22.72
CA VAL A 13 19.95 -1.84 -22.01
C VAL A 13 20.08 -2.02 -20.50
N PHE A 14 20.63 -3.15 -20.03
CA PHE A 14 20.91 -3.36 -18.61
C PHE A 14 21.88 -2.31 -18.04
N PHE A 15 23.00 -2.08 -18.71
CA PHE A 15 23.98 -1.08 -18.28
C PHE A 15 23.42 0.35 -18.40
N LEU A 16 22.62 0.63 -19.42
CA LEU A 16 21.92 1.92 -19.56
C LEU A 16 20.98 2.17 -18.38
N ALA A 17 20.14 1.19 -18.03
CA ALA A 17 19.22 1.29 -16.90
C ALA A 17 19.98 1.48 -15.57
N LEU A 18 21.07 0.74 -15.38
CA LEU A 18 21.92 0.83 -14.19
C LEU A 18 22.62 2.20 -14.10
N PHE A 19 23.15 2.71 -15.21
CA PHE A 19 23.77 4.03 -15.27
C PHE A 19 22.77 5.14 -14.94
N LEU A 20 21.57 5.10 -15.53
CA LEU A 20 20.52 6.08 -15.25
C LEU A 20 20.08 6.01 -13.80
N LEU A 21 19.88 4.81 -13.25
CA LEU A 21 19.51 4.65 -11.85
C LEU A 21 20.61 5.20 -10.93
N HIS A 22 21.88 4.95 -11.23
CA HIS A 22 23.01 5.49 -10.47
C HIS A 22 23.12 7.02 -10.59
N ARG A 23 22.78 7.60 -11.74
CA ARG A 23 22.83 9.05 -11.97
C ARG A 23 21.73 9.81 -11.23
N TYR A 24 20.51 9.24 -11.20
CA TYR A 24 19.32 9.91 -10.66
C TYR A 24 18.92 9.41 -9.25
N GLY A 25 19.39 8.24 -8.83
CA GLY A 25 19.09 7.63 -7.54
C GLY A 25 20.25 7.69 -6.55
N ASP A 26 19.93 7.78 -5.25
CA ASP A 26 20.92 7.73 -4.17
C ASP A 26 21.01 6.31 -3.59
N PHE A 27 22.05 5.56 -3.98
CA PHE A 27 22.19 4.13 -3.63
C PHE A 27 22.51 3.91 -2.15
N LYS A 28 23.00 4.95 -1.46
CA LYS A 28 23.42 4.83 -0.06
C LYS A 28 22.27 5.01 0.91
N LYS A 29 21.28 5.84 0.55
CA LYS A 29 20.13 6.14 1.41
C LYS A 29 18.95 5.20 1.20
N GLN A 30 18.82 4.64 0.00
CA GLN A 30 17.65 3.86 -0.36
C GLN A 30 17.77 2.39 0.03
N HIS A 31 16.65 1.78 0.40
CA HIS A 31 16.61 0.36 0.72
C HIS A 31 16.90 -0.49 -0.53
N ARG A 32 17.70 -1.56 -0.38
CA ARG A 32 18.16 -2.39 -1.51
C ARG A 32 17.01 -2.96 -2.35
N LEU A 33 15.90 -3.31 -1.72
CA LEU A 33 14.71 -3.84 -2.42
C LEU A 33 14.08 -2.78 -3.35
N VAL A 34 14.06 -1.51 -2.94
CA VAL A 34 13.57 -0.40 -3.77
C VAL A 34 14.49 -0.24 -4.98
N ILE A 35 15.81 -0.22 -4.75
CA ILE A 35 16.81 -0.09 -5.82
C ILE A 35 16.67 -1.22 -6.84
N VAL A 36 16.61 -2.47 -6.39
CA VAL A 36 16.46 -3.64 -7.26
C VAL A 36 15.12 -3.62 -8.00
N GLY A 37 14.03 -3.27 -7.32
CA GLY A 37 12.71 -3.19 -7.93
C GLY A 37 12.62 -2.10 -8.99
N THR A 38 13.17 -0.91 -8.72
CA THR A 38 13.23 0.18 -9.70
C THR A 38 14.14 -0.17 -10.87
N LEU A 39 15.31 -0.78 -10.62
CA LEU A 39 16.21 -1.23 -11.69
C LEU A 39 15.50 -2.22 -12.62
N LEU A 40 14.83 -3.22 -12.04
CA LEU A 40 14.10 -4.24 -12.79
C LEU A 40 12.95 -3.62 -13.60
N ALA A 41 12.21 -2.68 -13.02
CA ALA A 41 11.13 -1.96 -13.70
C ALA A 41 11.65 -1.18 -14.91
N TRP A 42 12.67 -0.34 -14.69
CA TRP A 42 13.24 0.49 -15.74
C TRP A 42 13.89 -0.35 -16.83
N TYR A 43 14.59 -1.41 -16.44
CA TYR A 43 15.20 -2.35 -17.37
C TYR A 43 14.14 -2.96 -18.30
N LEU A 44 13.02 -3.47 -17.77
CA LEU A 44 11.95 -4.03 -18.60
C LEU A 44 11.31 -2.98 -19.52
N CYS A 45 11.06 -1.77 -19.02
CA CYS A 45 10.50 -0.68 -19.84
C CYS A 45 11.42 -0.30 -21.01
N PHE A 46 12.72 -0.08 -20.74
CA PHE A 46 13.66 0.23 -21.81
C PHE A 46 13.86 -0.94 -22.76
N LEU A 47 13.88 -2.17 -22.25
CA LEU A 47 14.04 -3.36 -23.06
C LEU A 47 12.94 -3.49 -24.12
N ILE A 48 11.69 -3.19 -23.78
CA ILE A 48 10.57 -3.20 -24.75
C ILE A 48 10.81 -2.21 -25.89
N VAL A 49 11.33 -1.02 -25.61
CA VAL A 49 11.58 0.02 -26.63
C VAL A 49 12.59 -0.45 -27.68
N PHE A 50 13.64 -1.14 -27.27
CA PHE A 50 14.68 -1.64 -28.19
C PHE A 50 14.29 -2.95 -28.87
N ILE A 51 13.56 -3.84 -28.20
CA ILE A 51 13.21 -5.17 -28.77
C ILE A 51 12.02 -5.10 -29.73
N LEU A 52 11.07 -4.18 -29.54
CA LEU A 52 9.88 -4.08 -30.38
C LEU A 52 10.22 -3.85 -31.87
N PRO A 53 11.15 -2.95 -32.26
CA PRO A 53 11.59 -2.82 -33.65
C PRO A 53 12.20 -4.12 -34.22
N LEU A 54 12.96 -4.86 -33.42
CA LEU A 54 13.58 -6.13 -33.84
C LEU A 54 12.52 -7.20 -34.10
N ASP A 55 11.48 -7.24 -33.26
CA ASP A 55 10.34 -8.15 -33.42
C ASP A 55 9.53 -7.83 -34.67
N VAL A 56 9.22 -6.55 -34.90
CA VAL A 56 8.53 -6.10 -36.11
C VAL A 56 9.34 -6.47 -37.36
N SER A 57 10.65 -6.21 -37.37
CA SER A 57 11.50 -6.54 -38.52
C SER A 57 11.60 -8.05 -38.79
N THR A 58 11.67 -8.86 -37.73
CA THR A 58 11.70 -10.33 -37.82
C THR A 58 10.36 -10.87 -38.32
N THR A 59 9.25 -10.30 -37.84
CA THR A 59 7.90 -10.67 -38.27
C THR A 59 7.64 -10.35 -39.73
N ILE A 60 8.09 -9.18 -40.21
CA ILE A 60 7.98 -8.79 -41.64
C ILE A 60 8.77 -9.78 -42.51
N TYR A 61 10.01 -10.10 -42.13
CA TYR A 61 10.82 -11.07 -42.85
C TYR A 61 10.17 -12.46 -42.90
N ASN A 62 9.65 -12.94 -41.77
CA ASN A 62 8.96 -14.22 -41.70
C ASN A 62 7.69 -14.23 -42.59
N ARG A 63 6.88 -13.17 -42.57
CA ARG A 63 5.72 -13.03 -43.48
C ARG A 63 6.13 -13.06 -44.95
N CYS A 64 7.22 -12.39 -45.33
CA CYS A 64 7.76 -12.43 -46.69
C CYS A 64 8.12 -13.87 -47.08
N LYS A 65 8.82 -14.60 -46.19
CA LYS A 65 9.21 -16.00 -46.42
C LYS A 65 8.00 -16.92 -46.60
N TYR A 66 6.95 -16.74 -45.77
CA TYR A 66 5.70 -17.50 -45.92
C TYR A 66 4.97 -17.18 -47.23
N ALA A 67 4.90 -15.91 -47.63
CA ALA A 67 4.29 -15.50 -48.89
C ALA A 67 5.04 -16.08 -50.11
N ALA A 68 6.38 -16.04 -50.08
CA ALA A 68 7.23 -16.58 -51.14
C ALA A 68 7.14 -18.12 -51.25
N ALA A 69 6.95 -18.82 -50.14
CA ALA A 69 6.77 -20.27 -50.12
C ALA A 69 5.41 -20.71 -50.69
N ASN A 70 4.35 -19.92 -50.43
CA ASN A 70 3.00 -20.20 -50.92
C ASN A 70 2.78 -19.71 -52.37
N SER A 71 3.66 -18.87 -52.90
CA SER A 71 3.64 -18.41 -54.29
C SER A 71 4.47 -19.30 -55.22
N SER A 72 4.50 -20.62 -55.01
CA SER A 72 5.15 -21.54 -55.96
C SER A 72 4.52 -21.40 -57.36
N PRO A 73 5.29 -21.63 -58.44
CA PRO A 73 4.83 -21.36 -59.80
C PRO A 73 3.59 -22.20 -60.12
N PRO A 74 2.68 -21.73 -61.00
CA PRO A 74 1.61 -22.58 -61.48
C PRO A 74 2.24 -23.83 -62.11
N GLU A 75 1.80 -25.00 -61.63
CA GLU A 75 2.04 -26.28 -62.30
C GLU A 75 1.75 -26.12 -63.78
N SER A 76 2.69 -26.54 -64.62
CA SER A 76 2.62 -26.48 -66.08
C SER A 76 1.30 -27.07 -66.59
N SER A 77 0.30 -26.22 -66.76
CA SER A 77 -0.93 -26.56 -67.45
C SER A 77 -0.69 -26.21 -68.91
N ASN A 78 -0.44 -27.23 -69.74
CA ASN A 78 -0.45 -27.11 -71.19
C ASN A 78 -1.82 -26.59 -71.63
N VAL A 79 -1.97 -25.28 -71.79
CA VAL A 79 -3.14 -24.68 -72.41
C VAL A 79 -2.68 -23.89 -73.62
N THR A 80 -2.75 -24.54 -74.78
CA THR A 80 -2.78 -23.89 -76.09
C THR A 80 -4.05 -23.07 -76.21
N GLY A 81 -3.92 -21.74 -76.10
CA GLY A 81 -5.03 -20.82 -76.33
C GLY A 81 -4.54 -19.38 -76.37
N LEU A 82 -4.46 -18.82 -77.59
CA LEU A 82 -4.23 -17.40 -77.84
C LEU A 82 -5.30 -16.55 -77.15
N HIS A 83 -4.87 -15.69 -76.21
CA HIS A 83 -5.26 -14.27 -76.06
C HIS A 83 -4.60 -13.75 -74.77
N ALA A 84 -3.42 -13.14 -74.93
CA ALA A 84 -2.67 -12.53 -73.83
C ALA A 84 -3.27 -11.16 -73.48
N THR A 85 -4.19 -11.14 -72.53
CA THR A 85 -4.44 -9.94 -71.72
C THR A 85 -3.46 -10.01 -70.55
N ALA A 86 -2.51 -9.08 -70.51
CA ALA A 86 -1.45 -9.04 -69.50
C ALA A 86 -2.01 -8.97 -68.07
N THR A 87 -2.09 -10.12 -67.40
CA THR A 87 -2.14 -10.20 -65.95
C THR A 87 -0.72 -10.00 -65.41
N PRO A 88 -0.52 -9.19 -64.36
CA PRO A 88 0.82 -9.00 -63.81
C PRO A 88 1.29 -10.34 -63.21
N ALA A 89 2.43 -10.83 -63.71
CA ALA A 89 3.12 -11.98 -63.15
C ALA A 89 3.37 -11.73 -61.64
N PRO A 90 3.24 -12.76 -60.77
CA PRO A 90 3.61 -12.62 -59.37
C PRO A 90 5.13 -12.39 -59.31
N SER A 91 5.54 -11.16 -59.03
CA SER A 91 6.94 -10.82 -58.79
C SER A 91 7.41 -11.59 -57.55
N SER A 92 8.30 -12.54 -57.76
CA SER A 92 9.06 -13.21 -56.69
C SER A 92 10.04 -12.20 -56.08
N HIS A 93 9.54 -11.32 -55.22
CA HIS A 93 10.38 -10.38 -54.48
C HIS A 93 11.33 -11.17 -53.58
N PRO A 94 12.66 -11.05 -53.74
CA PRO A 94 13.61 -11.76 -52.88
C PRO A 94 13.50 -11.23 -51.45
N CYS A 95 13.19 -12.12 -50.50
CA CYS A 95 13.14 -11.76 -49.08
C CYS A 95 14.56 -11.61 -48.53
N PHE A 96 14.97 -10.38 -48.23
CA PHE A 96 16.28 -10.11 -47.63
C PHE A 96 16.25 -10.34 -46.12
N LYS A 97 17.20 -11.16 -45.63
CA LYS A 97 17.35 -11.42 -44.20
C LYS A 97 17.89 -10.17 -43.49
N PRO A 98 17.15 -9.57 -42.53
CA PRO A 98 17.66 -8.45 -41.77
C PRO A 98 18.79 -8.90 -40.85
N TRP A 99 19.74 -7.99 -40.59
CA TRP A 99 20.84 -8.22 -39.64
C TRP A 99 20.32 -8.59 -38.23
N SER A 100 19.14 -8.06 -37.89
CA SER A 100 18.42 -8.27 -36.63
C SER A 100 17.55 -9.54 -36.58
N TYR A 101 17.56 -10.41 -37.59
CA TYR A 101 16.64 -11.56 -37.66
C TYR A 101 16.76 -12.50 -36.45
N ILE A 102 15.75 -12.66 -35.60
CA ILE A 102 15.85 -13.57 -34.43
C ILE A 102 15.34 -14.98 -34.82
N PRO A 103 16.02 -16.08 -34.42
CA PRO A 103 15.54 -17.44 -34.68
C PRO A 103 14.13 -17.71 -34.12
N ASP A 104 13.35 -18.50 -34.86
CA ASP A 104 12.01 -18.90 -34.45
C ASP A 104 12.05 -19.66 -33.11
N GLY A 105 11.11 -19.34 -32.21
CA GLY A 105 10.99 -19.94 -30.87
C GLY A 105 11.59 -19.10 -29.72
N ILE A 106 12.60 -18.27 -29.97
CA ILE A 106 13.19 -17.41 -28.91
C ILE A 106 12.25 -16.27 -28.54
N MET A 107 11.65 -15.61 -29.55
CA MET A 107 10.81 -14.43 -29.36
C MET A 107 9.56 -14.70 -28.48
N PRO A 108 8.80 -15.80 -28.68
CA PRO A 108 7.67 -16.12 -27.80
C PRO A 108 8.07 -16.41 -26.34
N ILE A 109 9.22 -17.05 -26.12
CA ILE A 109 9.74 -17.31 -24.76
C ILE A 109 10.15 -15.98 -24.12
N PHE A 110 10.86 -15.13 -24.86
CA PHE A 110 11.28 -13.81 -24.42
C PHE A 110 10.08 -12.95 -23.99
N TRP A 111 9.06 -12.81 -24.83
CA TRP A 111 7.86 -12.06 -24.49
C TRP A 111 7.08 -12.67 -23.33
N ARG A 112 7.09 -13.99 -23.18
CA ARG A 112 6.49 -14.65 -22.00
C ARG A 112 7.21 -14.25 -20.72
N VAL A 113 8.54 -14.19 -20.73
CA VAL A 113 9.32 -13.73 -19.56
C VAL A 113 9.02 -12.26 -19.28
N VAL A 114 9.10 -11.38 -20.28
CA VAL A 114 8.80 -9.94 -20.12
C VAL A 114 7.38 -9.73 -19.60
N TYR A 115 6.41 -10.46 -20.14
CA TYR A 115 5.01 -10.38 -19.72
C TYR A 115 4.84 -10.76 -18.24
N TRP A 116 5.27 -11.95 -17.83
CA TRP A 116 5.05 -12.43 -16.46
C TRP A 116 5.85 -11.64 -15.43
N THR A 117 7.07 -11.22 -15.77
CA THR A 117 7.85 -10.31 -14.92
C THR A 117 7.14 -8.97 -14.76
N SER A 118 6.59 -8.39 -15.84
CA SER A 118 5.82 -7.14 -15.76
C SER A 118 4.56 -7.29 -14.90
N GLN A 119 3.86 -8.42 -14.99
CA GLN A 119 2.71 -8.71 -14.13
C GLN A 119 3.11 -8.82 -12.65
N PHE A 120 4.21 -9.54 -12.35
CA PHE A 120 4.75 -9.61 -11.00
C PHE A 120 5.11 -8.22 -10.46
N LEU A 121 5.76 -7.38 -11.27
CA LEU A 121 6.10 -6.02 -10.86
C LEU A 121 4.85 -5.20 -10.55
N THR A 122 3.85 -5.27 -11.42
CA THR A 122 2.65 -4.43 -11.36
C THR A 122 1.76 -4.80 -10.17
N TRP A 123 1.55 -6.09 -9.94
CA TRP A 123 0.58 -6.57 -8.95
C TRP A 123 1.20 -6.91 -7.59
N ILE A 124 2.51 -7.08 -7.49
CA ILE A 124 3.17 -7.47 -6.25
C ILE A 124 4.24 -6.45 -5.85
N LEU A 125 5.26 -6.27 -6.68
CA LEU A 125 6.45 -5.52 -6.26
C LEU A 125 6.17 -4.02 -6.07
N LEU A 126 5.54 -3.36 -7.03
CA LEU A 126 5.29 -1.92 -6.97
C LEU A 126 4.29 -1.52 -5.87
N PRO A 127 3.14 -2.18 -5.71
CA PRO A 127 2.20 -1.89 -4.60
C PRO A 127 2.84 -2.13 -3.24
N PHE A 128 3.64 -3.19 -3.11
CA PHE A 128 4.45 -3.42 -1.91
C PHE A 128 5.43 -2.27 -1.66
N MET A 129 6.14 -1.79 -2.68
CA MET A 129 7.07 -0.67 -2.54
C MET A 129 6.36 0.64 -2.16
N GLN A 130 5.17 0.90 -2.71
CA GLN A 130 4.40 2.09 -2.39
C GLN A 130 3.97 2.10 -0.92
N SER A 131 3.44 0.98 -0.42
CA SER A 131 3.06 0.85 0.99
C SER A 131 4.29 0.87 1.91
N TYR A 132 5.39 0.22 1.52
CA TYR A 132 6.65 0.27 2.27
C TYR A 132 7.19 1.69 2.40
N ALA A 133 7.18 2.48 1.31
CA ALA A 133 7.64 3.87 1.31
C ALA A 133 6.71 4.81 2.11
N ARG A 134 5.40 4.54 2.08
CA ARG A 134 4.40 5.29 2.86
C ARG A 134 4.40 4.91 4.35
N SER A 135 4.89 3.74 4.71
CA SER A 135 4.93 3.29 6.09
C SER A 135 5.86 4.15 6.95
N GLY A 136 5.30 4.78 7.98
CA GLY A 136 6.02 5.60 8.96
C GLY A 136 6.77 4.81 10.04
N GLY A 137 6.88 3.49 9.90
CA GLY A 137 7.49 2.64 10.92
C GLY A 137 8.98 2.94 11.14
N PHE A 138 9.42 2.98 12.39
CA PHE A 138 10.84 3.26 12.70
C PHE A 138 11.79 2.08 12.41
N SER A 139 11.27 0.85 12.32
CA SER A 139 12.04 -0.37 12.05
C SER A 139 11.74 -0.96 10.67
N ILE A 140 12.76 -1.55 10.02
CA ILE A 140 12.63 -2.17 8.69
C ILE A 140 11.61 -3.32 8.72
N THR A 141 11.62 -4.14 9.77
CA THR A 141 10.68 -5.25 9.96
C THR A 141 9.25 -4.76 10.16
N GLY A 142 9.07 -3.65 10.89
CA GLY A 142 7.78 -2.98 11.04
C GLY A 142 7.24 -2.50 9.70
N LYS A 143 8.08 -1.84 8.89
CA LYS A 143 7.70 -1.38 7.55
C LYS A 143 7.28 -2.52 6.62
N ILE A 144 8.03 -3.63 6.58
CA ILE A 144 7.67 -4.79 5.75
C ILE A 144 6.36 -5.41 6.23
N LYS A 145 6.18 -5.56 7.54
CA LYS A 145 4.96 -6.15 8.11
C LYS A 145 3.74 -5.29 7.78
N THR A 146 3.82 -3.97 8.01
CA THR A 146 2.75 -3.04 7.67
C THR A 146 2.45 -3.09 6.18
N ALA A 147 3.48 -3.09 5.34
CA ALA A 147 3.30 -3.13 3.89
C ALA A 147 2.66 -4.43 3.38
N LEU A 148 3.00 -5.57 3.99
CA LEU A 148 2.34 -6.84 3.68
C LEU A 148 0.89 -6.86 4.15
N ILE A 149 0.59 -6.33 5.34
CA ILE A 149 -0.78 -6.31 5.88
C ILE A 149 -1.68 -5.43 5.01
N GLU A 150 -1.25 -4.21 4.68
CA GLU A 150 -2.04 -3.30 3.85
C GLU A 150 -2.36 -3.90 2.48
N ASN A 151 -1.36 -4.49 1.81
CA ASN A 151 -1.57 -5.15 0.53
C ASN A 151 -2.40 -6.43 0.67
N ALA A 152 -2.22 -7.21 1.74
CA ALA A 152 -3.01 -8.43 1.99
C ALA A 152 -4.48 -8.11 2.22
N ILE A 153 -4.81 -7.02 2.91
CA ILE A 153 -6.19 -6.57 3.08
C ILE A 153 -6.78 -6.20 1.71
N TYR A 154 -6.08 -5.36 0.94
CA TYR A 154 -6.52 -4.93 -0.39
C TYR A 154 -6.75 -6.13 -1.32
N TYR A 155 -5.72 -6.94 -1.59
CA TYR A 155 -5.85 -8.11 -2.47
C TYR A 155 -6.76 -9.20 -1.91
N GLY A 156 -6.81 -9.35 -0.59
CA GLY A 156 -7.73 -10.28 0.08
C GLY A 156 -9.19 -9.94 -0.20
N THR A 157 -9.55 -8.65 -0.16
CA THR A 157 -10.92 -8.23 -0.53
C THR A 157 -11.25 -8.48 -2.00
N TYR A 158 -10.32 -8.22 -2.93
CA TYR A 158 -10.53 -8.56 -4.35
C TYR A 158 -10.69 -10.07 -4.57
N LEU A 159 -9.88 -10.88 -3.89
CA LEU A 159 -9.92 -12.32 -4.00
C LEU A 159 -11.24 -12.89 -3.46
N LEU A 160 -11.79 -12.32 -2.38
CA LEU A 160 -13.11 -12.68 -1.88
C LEU A 160 -14.19 -12.41 -2.92
N ILE A 161 -14.23 -11.19 -3.47
CA ILE A 161 -15.22 -10.79 -4.48
C ILE A 161 -15.11 -11.69 -5.72
N PHE A 162 -13.89 -11.92 -6.20
CA PHE A 162 -13.63 -12.80 -7.34
C PHE A 162 -14.05 -14.25 -7.05
N GLY A 163 -13.76 -14.75 -5.84
CA GLY A 163 -14.18 -16.08 -5.39
C GLY A 163 -15.70 -16.22 -5.34
N ALA A 164 -16.43 -15.20 -4.88
CA ALA A 164 -17.89 -15.20 -4.89
C ALA A 164 -18.46 -15.28 -6.32
N PHE A 165 -17.88 -14.54 -7.27
CA PHE A 165 -18.24 -14.65 -8.69
C PHE A 165 -17.93 -16.03 -9.28
N LEU A 166 -16.79 -16.63 -8.92
CA LEU A 166 -16.47 -17.98 -9.37
C LEU A 166 -17.44 -19.03 -8.81
N ILE A 167 -17.83 -18.91 -7.53
CA ILE A 167 -18.85 -19.79 -6.94
C ILE A 167 -20.18 -19.63 -7.67
N TYR A 168 -20.60 -18.38 -7.94
CA TYR A 168 -21.80 -18.12 -8.72
C TYR A 168 -21.77 -18.80 -10.09
N VAL A 169 -20.66 -18.70 -10.84
CA VAL A 169 -20.54 -19.38 -12.14
C VAL A 169 -20.49 -20.90 -12.00
N ALA A 170 -19.77 -21.42 -11.00
CA ALA A 170 -19.62 -22.86 -10.78
C ALA A 170 -20.95 -23.56 -10.39
N VAL A 171 -21.87 -22.84 -9.75
CA VAL A 171 -23.21 -23.36 -9.40
C VAL A 171 -24.13 -23.43 -10.63
N ASN A 172 -23.83 -22.69 -11.71
CA ASN A 172 -24.62 -22.74 -12.94
C ASN A 172 -24.20 -23.96 -13.79
N PRO A 173 -25.06 -24.99 -13.94
CA PRO A 173 -24.68 -26.27 -14.55
C PRO A 173 -24.41 -26.21 -16.07
N HIS A 174 -24.67 -25.07 -16.71
CA HIS A 174 -24.41 -24.85 -18.14
C HIS A 174 -23.02 -24.29 -18.42
N LEU A 175 -22.23 -23.92 -17.40
CA LEU A 175 -20.94 -23.25 -17.56
C LEU A 175 -19.81 -24.07 -16.92
N HIS A 176 -19.11 -24.85 -17.73
CA HIS A 176 -17.89 -25.54 -17.31
C HIS A 176 -16.68 -24.60 -17.50
N LEU A 177 -16.12 -24.11 -16.40
CA LEU A 177 -14.90 -23.30 -16.42
C LEU A 177 -13.67 -24.18 -16.30
N GLU A 178 -12.85 -24.21 -17.36
CA GLU A 178 -11.51 -24.80 -17.29
C GLU A 178 -10.46 -23.80 -16.79
N TRP A 179 -9.37 -24.31 -16.21
CA TRP A 179 -8.25 -23.49 -15.73
C TRP A 179 -7.66 -22.58 -16.82
N ASN A 180 -7.59 -23.04 -18.07
CA ASN A 180 -7.08 -22.26 -19.20
C ASN A 180 -7.97 -21.05 -19.52
N GLN A 181 -9.28 -21.23 -19.39
CA GLN A 181 -10.26 -20.15 -19.60
C GLN A 181 -10.17 -19.13 -18.46
N LEU A 182 -10.01 -19.61 -17.21
CA LEU A 182 -9.81 -18.74 -16.06
C LEU A 182 -8.54 -17.89 -16.18
N GLN A 183 -7.43 -18.48 -16.64
CA GLN A 183 -6.20 -17.75 -16.94
C GLN A 183 -6.44 -16.69 -18.01
N THR A 184 -7.18 -17.01 -19.07
CA THR A 184 -7.51 -16.07 -20.15
C THR A 184 -8.36 -14.90 -19.63
N ILE A 185 -9.35 -15.17 -18.78
CA ILE A 185 -10.17 -14.14 -18.12
C ILE A 185 -9.30 -13.23 -17.24
N GLY A 186 -8.38 -13.81 -16.46
CA GLY A 186 -7.45 -13.03 -15.62
C GLY A 186 -6.54 -12.10 -16.43
N ILE A 187 -6.00 -12.58 -17.55
CA ILE A 187 -5.18 -11.77 -18.46
C ILE A 187 -6.01 -10.65 -19.09
N ALA A 188 -7.23 -10.97 -19.54
CA ALA A 188 -8.14 -9.98 -20.11
C ALA A 188 -8.53 -8.92 -19.08
N ALA A 189 -8.86 -9.32 -17.85
CA ALA A 189 -9.22 -8.42 -16.76
C ALA A 189 -8.07 -7.50 -16.34
N ALA A 190 -6.84 -8.01 -16.28
CA ALA A 190 -5.67 -7.19 -15.98
C ALA A 190 -5.44 -6.12 -17.07
N ASN A 191 -5.64 -6.48 -18.35
CA ASN A 191 -5.52 -5.54 -19.46
C ASN A 191 -6.65 -4.50 -19.47
N THR A 192 -7.89 -4.89 -19.18
CA THR A 192 -9.01 -3.93 -19.08
C THR A 192 -8.83 -2.98 -17.92
N TRP A 193 -8.30 -3.44 -16.78
CA TRP A 193 -7.94 -2.58 -15.66
C TRP A 193 -6.91 -1.51 -16.07
N GLY A 194 -5.85 -1.90 -16.78
CA GLY A 194 -4.84 -0.97 -17.28
C GLY A 194 -5.42 0.05 -18.26
N LEU A 195 -6.25 -0.38 -19.21
CA LEU A 195 -6.92 0.52 -20.16
C LEU A 195 -7.91 1.47 -19.48
N PHE A 196 -8.67 0.97 -18.51
CA PHE A 196 -9.60 1.78 -17.72
C PHE A 196 -8.86 2.91 -16.98
N LEU A 197 -7.75 2.57 -16.30
CA LEU A 197 -6.91 3.57 -15.65
C LEU A 197 -6.31 4.56 -16.64
N LEU A 198 -5.85 4.09 -17.82
CA LEU A 198 -5.34 4.98 -18.86
C LEU A 198 -6.41 5.99 -19.28
N VAL A 199 -7.63 5.54 -19.58
CA VAL A 199 -8.72 6.44 -19.98
C VAL A 199 -9.03 7.49 -18.91
N LEU A 200 -9.09 7.09 -17.63
CA LEU A 200 -9.36 8.02 -16.54
C LEU A 200 -8.20 9.00 -16.27
N LEU A 201 -6.96 8.53 -16.30
CA LEU A 201 -5.78 9.30 -15.89
C LEU A 201 -5.17 10.12 -17.03
N LEU A 202 -5.41 9.74 -18.29
CA LEU A 202 -4.85 10.42 -19.45
C LEU A 202 -5.27 11.89 -19.52
N GLY A 203 -6.54 12.20 -19.20
CA GLY A 203 -7.03 13.58 -19.19
C GLY A 203 -6.27 14.46 -18.19
N TYR A 204 -6.11 13.97 -16.95
CA TYR A 204 -5.33 14.66 -15.93
C TYR A 204 -3.86 14.79 -16.35
N GLY A 205 -3.26 13.71 -16.87
CA GLY A 205 -1.87 13.69 -17.32
C GLY A 205 -1.57 14.67 -18.46
N LEU A 206 -2.48 14.80 -19.43
CA LEU A 206 -2.28 15.65 -20.61
C LEU A 206 -2.50 17.14 -20.32
N VAL A 207 -3.39 17.48 -19.38
CA VAL A 207 -3.79 18.87 -19.11
C VAL A 207 -3.13 19.40 -17.85
N GLU A 208 -3.30 18.71 -16.73
CA GLU A 208 -2.91 19.24 -15.41
C GLU A 208 -1.39 19.20 -15.22
N ILE A 209 -0.69 18.18 -15.74
CA ILE A 209 0.78 18.11 -15.60
C ILE A 209 1.45 19.29 -16.34
N PRO A 210 1.21 19.54 -17.65
CA PRO A 210 1.81 20.69 -18.33
C PRO A 210 1.39 22.03 -17.71
N ARG A 211 0.11 22.18 -17.33
CA ARG A 211 -0.38 23.39 -16.66
C ARG A 211 0.35 23.63 -15.32
N SER A 212 0.55 22.57 -14.53
CA SER A 212 1.26 22.64 -13.26
C SER A 212 2.71 23.08 -13.46
N TYR A 213 3.42 22.54 -14.46
CA TYR A 213 4.77 22.98 -14.81
C TYR A 213 4.81 24.43 -15.31
N TRP A 214 3.87 24.83 -16.17
CA TRP A 214 3.76 26.19 -16.68
C TRP A 214 3.53 27.21 -15.54
N ASN A 215 2.61 26.90 -14.64
CA ASN A 215 2.33 27.75 -13.49
C ASN A 215 3.47 27.70 -12.46
N GLY A 216 4.17 26.58 -12.32
CA GLY A 216 5.36 26.45 -11.49
C GLY A 216 6.54 27.29 -11.99
N ALA A 217 6.64 27.55 -13.29
CA ALA A 217 7.65 28.44 -13.85
C ALA A 217 7.40 29.93 -13.53
N LYS A 218 6.14 30.31 -13.24
CA LYS A 218 5.79 31.68 -12.84
C LYS A 218 6.16 31.93 -11.38
N ARG A 219 7.23 32.70 -11.15
CA ARG A 219 7.79 32.94 -9.80
C ARG A 219 6.78 33.49 -8.80
N GLY A 220 5.94 34.46 -9.18
CA GLY A 220 4.94 35.05 -8.28
C GLY A 220 3.86 34.04 -7.86
N TYR A 221 3.31 33.29 -8.82
CA TYR A 221 2.34 32.23 -8.55
C TYR A 221 2.96 31.14 -7.65
N LEU A 222 4.18 30.70 -7.98
CA LEU A 222 4.88 29.68 -7.20
C LEU A 222 5.10 30.15 -5.76
N LEU A 223 5.58 31.38 -5.56
CA LEU A 223 5.85 31.95 -4.24
C LEU A 223 4.58 31.97 -3.38
N MET A 224 3.48 32.50 -3.92
CA MET A 224 2.19 32.56 -3.21
C MET A 224 1.65 31.17 -2.87
N LYS A 225 1.69 30.25 -3.84
CA LYS A 225 1.29 28.85 -3.63
C LYS A 225 2.13 28.18 -2.55
N THR A 226 3.44 28.45 -2.49
CA THR A 226 4.31 27.91 -1.44
C THR A 226 4.03 28.51 -0.08
N TYR A 227 3.76 29.81 0.03
CA TYR A 227 3.37 30.43 1.32
C TYR A 227 2.07 29.84 1.85
N PHE A 228 1.05 29.70 0.99
CA PHE A 228 -0.21 29.07 1.38
C PHE A 228 -0.02 27.62 1.84
N LYS A 229 0.77 26.83 1.09
CA LYS A 229 1.07 25.45 1.46
C LYS A 229 1.87 25.36 2.76
N ALA A 230 2.80 26.28 2.99
CA ALA A 230 3.58 26.34 4.22
C ALA A 230 2.67 26.65 5.42
N ALA A 231 1.77 27.62 5.30
CA ALA A 231 0.78 27.93 6.34
C ALA A 231 -0.08 26.69 6.68
N LYS A 232 -0.62 26.02 5.66
CA LYS A 232 -1.41 24.79 5.85
C LYS A 232 -0.61 23.68 6.56
N LEU A 233 0.63 23.43 6.12
CA LEU A 233 1.49 22.41 6.74
C LEU A 233 1.86 22.76 8.18
N MET A 234 1.98 24.04 8.54
CA MET A 234 2.20 24.45 9.92
C MET A 234 0.98 24.14 10.79
N THR A 235 -0.23 24.35 10.28
CA THR A 235 -1.47 23.95 10.98
C THR A 235 -1.55 22.44 11.17
N GLU A 236 -1.36 21.66 10.11
CA GLU A 236 -1.37 20.18 10.20
C GLU A 236 -0.29 19.65 11.17
N LYS A 237 0.87 20.33 11.22
CA LYS A 237 1.92 20.01 12.19
C LYS A 237 1.47 20.30 13.62
N ALA A 238 0.87 21.45 13.87
CA ALA A 238 0.38 21.83 15.20
C ALA A 238 -0.70 20.85 15.69
N ASP A 239 -1.65 20.48 14.82
CA ASP A 239 -2.67 19.47 15.14
C ASP A 239 -2.02 18.10 15.46
N ALA A 240 -1.01 17.69 14.69
CA ALA A 240 -0.29 16.45 14.96
C ALA A 240 0.51 16.50 16.28
N GLU A 241 1.10 17.64 16.62
CA GLU A 241 1.79 17.86 17.90
C GLU A 241 0.79 17.79 19.07
N GLU A 242 -0.39 18.38 18.95
CA GLU A 242 -1.46 18.26 19.95
C GLU A 242 -1.90 16.79 20.13
N THR A 243 -2.15 16.06 19.04
CA THR A 243 -2.53 14.63 19.16
C THR A 243 -1.44 13.77 19.80
N LEU A 244 -0.17 14.15 19.64
CA LEU A 244 0.94 13.46 20.29
C LEU A 244 0.96 13.74 21.80
N GLU A 245 0.70 14.98 22.20
CA GLU A 245 0.59 15.39 23.59
C GLU A 245 -0.59 14.67 24.27
N ASP A 246 -1.77 14.64 23.65
CA ASP A 246 -2.96 13.92 24.15
C ASP A 246 -2.67 12.44 24.40
N VAL A 247 -2.03 11.77 23.43
CA VAL A 247 -1.66 10.35 23.55
C VAL A 247 -0.63 10.16 24.67
N MET A 248 0.34 11.07 24.81
CA MET A 248 1.34 10.99 25.87
C MET A 248 0.73 11.20 27.26
N GLU A 249 -0.21 12.14 27.42
CA GLU A 249 -0.95 12.33 28.67
C GLU A 249 -1.76 11.09 29.04
N GLN A 250 -2.44 10.47 28.06
CA GLN A 250 -3.16 9.22 28.29
C GLN A 250 -2.23 8.10 28.78
N PHE A 251 -1.06 7.93 28.16
CA PHE A 251 -0.07 6.94 28.61
C PHE A 251 0.46 7.22 30.01
N MET A 252 0.69 8.49 30.37
CA MET A 252 1.11 8.85 31.73
C MET A 252 0.01 8.55 32.75
N GLY A 253 -1.24 8.89 32.45
CA GLY A 253 -2.39 8.57 33.30
C GLY A 253 -2.60 7.06 33.49
N ASP A 254 -2.48 6.27 32.43
CA ASP A 254 -2.60 4.81 32.50
C ASP A 254 -1.47 4.19 33.33
N ASN A 255 -0.24 4.70 33.21
CA ASN A 255 0.90 4.24 34.01
C ASN A 255 0.74 4.57 35.50
N ASP A 256 0.25 5.77 35.84
CA ASP A 256 0.02 6.19 37.22
C ASP A 256 -1.08 5.33 37.87
N MET A 257 -2.20 5.14 37.16
CA MET A 257 -3.27 4.24 37.59
C MET A 257 -2.77 2.79 37.76
N THR A 258 -1.91 2.31 36.88
CA THR A 258 -1.31 0.97 36.99
C THR A 258 -0.39 0.87 38.20
N SER A 259 0.38 1.92 38.50
CA SER A 259 1.25 1.99 39.68
C SER A 259 0.45 1.97 40.97
N ASP A 260 -0.62 2.76 41.05
CA ASP A 260 -1.52 2.81 42.21
C ASP A 260 -2.16 1.44 42.50
N LEU A 261 -2.63 0.75 41.46
CA LEU A 261 -3.18 -0.61 41.58
C LEU A 261 -2.12 -1.61 42.10
N VAL A 262 -0.88 -1.50 41.62
CA VAL A 262 0.23 -2.35 42.08
C VAL A 262 0.55 -2.09 43.54
N ASP A 263 0.55 -0.84 43.98
CA ASP A 263 0.86 -0.47 45.36
C ASP A 263 -0.28 -0.81 46.34
N GLU A 264 -1.54 -0.65 45.92
CA GLU A 264 -2.69 -1.15 46.66
C GLU A 264 -2.60 -2.68 46.85
N GLY A 265 -2.24 -3.42 45.80
CA GLY A 265 -1.99 -4.85 45.86
C GLY A 265 -0.89 -5.23 46.88
N LYS A 266 0.24 -4.50 46.90
CA LYS A 266 1.31 -4.72 47.89
C LYS A 266 0.84 -4.43 49.31
N GLU A 267 0.07 -3.36 49.52
CA GLU A 267 -0.45 -3.03 50.85
C GLU A 267 -1.45 -4.06 51.35
N LEU A 268 -2.32 -4.60 50.48
CA LEU A 268 -3.22 -5.69 50.82
C LEU A 268 -2.44 -6.94 51.28
N ILE A 269 -1.38 -7.32 50.57
CA ILE A 269 -0.51 -8.45 50.97
C ILE A 269 0.16 -8.17 52.32
N ARG A 270 0.70 -6.96 52.55
CA ARG A 270 1.31 -6.59 53.85
C ARG A 270 0.28 -6.62 54.98
N ARG A 271 -0.93 -6.14 54.75
CA ARG A 271 -2.04 -6.18 55.73
C ARG A 271 -2.41 -7.62 56.07
N GLU A 272 -2.57 -8.47 55.07
CA GLU A 272 -2.94 -9.87 55.29
C GLU A 272 -1.83 -10.67 55.98
N LYS A 273 -0.56 -10.42 55.62
CA LYS A 273 0.60 -11.01 56.31
C LYS A 273 0.67 -10.60 57.79
N ARG A 274 0.48 -9.31 58.10
CA ARG A 274 0.41 -8.82 59.49
C ARG A 274 -0.78 -9.38 60.27
N LYS A 275 -1.88 -9.68 59.59
CA LYS A 275 -3.07 -10.29 60.20
C LYS A 275 -2.82 -11.76 60.53
N ARG A 276 -2.28 -12.54 59.58
CA ARG A 276 -1.88 -13.94 59.80
C ARG A 276 -0.84 -14.08 60.89
N GLN A 277 0.20 -13.24 60.89
CA GLN A 277 1.23 -13.27 61.92
C GLN A 277 0.66 -13.01 63.33
N ARG A 278 -0.26 -12.05 63.48
CA ARG A 278 -0.94 -11.81 64.76
C ARG A 278 -1.84 -12.96 65.20
N GLN A 279 -2.49 -13.65 64.25
CA GLN A 279 -3.27 -14.85 64.54
C GLN A 279 -2.37 -16.00 64.99
N GLU A 280 -1.25 -16.24 64.29
CA GLU A 280 -0.27 -17.25 64.65
C GLU A 280 0.37 -16.96 66.02
N GLU A 281 0.80 -15.72 66.29
CA GLU A 281 1.31 -15.32 67.62
C GLU A 281 0.24 -15.41 68.72
N GLY A 282 -1.02 -15.10 68.39
CA GLY A 282 -2.16 -15.28 69.29
C GLY A 282 -2.40 -16.76 69.63
N GLU A 283 -2.38 -17.62 68.62
CA GLU A 283 -2.49 -19.06 68.79
C GLU A 283 -1.29 -19.65 69.52
N ASN A 284 -0.08 -19.22 69.22
CA ASN A 284 1.14 -19.73 69.84
C ASN A 284 1.18 -19.36 71.33
N ARG A 285 0.84 -18.10 71.68
CA ARG A 285 0.64 -17.69 73.08
C ARG A 285 -0.46 -18.50 73.77
N ARG A 286 -1.55 -18.83 73.07
CA ARG A 286 -2.63 -19.66 73.61
C ARG A 286 -2.18 -21.11 73.84
N ARG A 287 -1.35 -21.66 72.94
CA ARG A 287 -0.72 -22.99 73.10
C ARG A 287 0.26 -22.98 74.27
N GLU A 288 1.18 -22.02 74.34
CA GLU A 288 2.13 -21.88 75.45
C GLU A 288 1.44 -21.69 76.81
N TRP A 289 0.35 -20.89 76.88
CA TRP A 289 -0.42 -20.74 78.12
C TRP A 289 -1.08 -22.06 78.53
N LYS A 290 -1.62 -22.80 77.56
CA LYS A 290 -2.22 -24.13 77.77
C LYS A 290 -1.18 -25.17 78.18
N GLU A 291 0.05 -25.11 77.68
CA GLU A 291 1.15 -25.99 78.10
C GLU A 291 1.68 -25.64 79.50
N ARG A 292 1.80 -24.36 79.84
CA ARG A 292 2.30 -23.91 81.16
C ARG A 292 1.30 -24.07 82.30
N TYR A 293 0.00 -23.88 82.03
CA TYR A 293 -1.03 -23.81 83.07
C TYR A 293 -2.21 -24.77 82.85
N GLY A 294 -2.26 -25.51 81.74
CA GLY A 294 -3.39 -26.36 81.38
C GLY A 294 -3.48 -27.70 82.11
N HIS A 295 -2.51 -28.06 82.95
CA HIS A 295 -2.60 -29.29 83.77
C HIS A 295 -3.44 -29.10 85.05
N ASN A 296 -4.20 -28.02 85.22
CA ASN A 296 -4.98 -27.84 86.45
C ASN A 296 -6.29 -27.06 86.27
N ARG A 297 -7.08 -27.41 85.25
CA ARG A 297 -8.45 -26.86 85.15
C ARG A 297 -9.41 -27.74 84.33
N GLU A 298 -9.62 -28.96 84.78
CA GLU A 298 -10.95 -29.57 84.69
C GLU A 298 -11.75 -29.05 85.88
N ASP A 299 -12.43 -27.91 85.69
CA ASP A 299 -13.77 -27.68 86.24
C ASP A 299 -14.22 -26.25 86.00
N SER A 300 -15.54 -26.13 85.93
CA SER A 300 -16.32 -24.88 85.89
C SER A 300 -16.58 -24.32 84.49
N THR A 301 -17.52 -25.01 83.84
CA THR A 301 -18.60 -24.41 83.05
C THR A 301 -19.13 -23.14 83.72
N ARG A 302 -19.03 -21.99 83.06
CA ARG A 302 -19.90 -20.85 83.34
C ARG A 302 -20.43 -20.22 82.05
N ASN A 303 -21.68 -20.60 81.83
CA ASN A 303 -22.69 -19.99 81.00
C ASN A 303 -22.55 -18.45 80.97
N ARG A 304 -22.22 -17.89 79.79
CA ARG A 304 -22.43 -16.47 79.52
C ARG A 304 -23.09 -16.36 78.16
N ASN A 305 -24.42 -16.29 78.18
CA ASN A 305 -25.24 -15.85 77.07
C ASN A 305 -24.71 -14.51 76.56
N VAL A 306 -24.14 -14.52 75.36
CA VAL A 306 -23.99 -13.31 74.54
C VAL A 306 -25.22 -13.28 73.64
N HIS A 307 -26.00 -12.24 73.86
CA HIS A 307 -27.19 -11.86 73.12
C HIS A 307 -26.90 -11.83 71.61
N ILE A 308 -27.69 -12.59 70.85
CA ILE A 308 -27.81 -12.51 69.40
C ILE A 308 -29.12 -11.78 69.15
N ASP A 309 -29.05 -10.65 68.44
CA ASP A 309 -30.18 -10.03 67.77
C ASP A 309 -29.65 -9.28 66.52
N PRO A 310 -30.51 -8.98 65.53
CA PRO A 310 -30.36 -9.61 64.22
C PRO A 310 -29.96 -8.65 63.09
N LYS A 311 -29.44 -9.24 62.00
CA LYS A 311 -29.54 -8.80 60.60
C LYS A 311 -29.52 -7.27 60.37
N GLU A 312 -28.32 -6.75 60.15
CA GLU A 312 -28.18 -5.51 59.37
C GLU A 312 -28.28 -5.86 57.88
N SER A 313 -29.27 -5.24 57.25
CA SER A 313 -29.66 -5.34 55.86
C SER A 313 -28.51 -5.15 54.89
N ASP A 314 -28.45 -6.03 53.88
CA ASP A 314 -27.83 -5.75 52.58
C ASP A 314 -28.48 -4.49 51.99
N ILE A 315 -27.92 -3.32 52.30
CA ILE A 315 -28.11 -2.14 51.47
C ILE A 315 -27.25 -2.39 50.24
N SER A 316 -27.91 -3.00 49.25
CA SER A 316 -27.59 -2.80 47.85
C SER A 316 -27.55 -1.30 47.58
N THR A 317 -26.36 -0.71 47.71
CA THR A 317 -26.08 0.56 47.08
C THR A 317 -25.96 0.30 45.59
N ASN A 318 -27.11 0.18 44.93
CA ASN A 318 -27.30 0.68 43.58
C ASN A 318 -27.11 2.21 43.63
N ARG A 319 -25.88 2.67 43.91
CA ARG A 319 -25.42 3.93 43.37
C ARG A 319 -24.95 3.60 41.98
N SER A 320 -25.91 3.67 41.07
CA SER A 320 -25.74 4.16 39.72
C SER A 320 -24.40 4.92 39.56
N ALA A 321 -23.39 4.20 39.11
CA ALA A 321 -22.24 4.77 38.42
C ALA A 321 -22.69 5.25 37.03
N SER A 322 -23.73 6.09 37.02
CA SER A 322 -24.03 6.99 35.92
C SER A 322 -23.24 8.27 36.19
N LYS A 323 -21.90 8.16 36.19
CA LYS A 323 -21.03 9.32 36.29
C LYS A 323 -20.30 9.48 34.95
N TYR A 324 -21.01 10.18 34.07
CA TYR A 324 -20.48 11.01 32.99
C TYR A 324 -19.40 10.39 32.09
N ILE A 325 -19.83 9.55 31.15
CA ILE A 325 -19.35 9.72 29.77
C ILE A 325 -20.12 10.93 29.23
N ARG A 326 -19.71 12.14 29.61
CA ARG A 326 -20.04 13.31 28.79
C ARG A 326 -18.99 13.32 27.71
N ALA A 327 -19.32 12.65 26.60
CA ALA A 327 -18.57 12.75 25.37
C ALA A 327 -18.20 14.22 25.13
N ASN A 328 -16.94 14.43 24.77
CA ASN A 328 -16.28 15.71 24.53
C ASN A 328 -16.82 16.44 23.28
N ASN A 329 -18.10 16.25 22.94
CA ASN A 329 -18.78 16.84 21.77
C ASN A 329 -19.02 18.35 21.90
N ARG A 330 -18.35 19.03 22.84
CA ARG A 330 -18.46 20.48 23.03
C ARG A 330 -17.23 21.17 22.45
N THR A 331 -16.03 20.69 22.78
CA THR A 331 -14.77 21.11 22.13
C THR A 331 -14.78 20.82 20.63
N GLU A 332 -15.38 19.71 20.19
CA GLU A 332 -15.50 19.40 18.77
C GLU A 332 -16.47 20.33 18.04
N ARG A 333 -17.56 20.77 18.71
CA ARG A 333 -18.50 21.76 18.15
C ARG A 333 -17.91 23.17 18.11
N ASP A 334 -17.18 23.55 19.15
CA ASP A 334 -16.50 24.85 19.22
C ASP A 334 -15.33 24.92 18.22
N ARG A 335 -14.68 23.79 17.89
CA ARG A 335 -13.70 23.66 16.79
C ARG A 335 -14.35 23.69 15.41
N ILE A 336 -15.53 23.10 15.24
CA ILE A 336 -16.27 23.12 13.96
C ILE A 336 -16.81 24.53 13.66
N GLU A 337 -17.23 25.30 14.67
CA GLU A 337 -17.65 26.70 14.51
C GLU A 337 -16.48 27.62 14.11
N LEU A 338 -15.29 27.44 14.71
CA LEU A 338 -14.09 28.25 14.39
C LEU A 338 -13.45 27.93 13.03
N LEU A 339 -13.77 26.79 12.42
CA LEU A 339 -13.28 26.40 11.09
C LEU A 339 -14.21 26.85 9.95
N GLN A 340 -15.42 27.34 10.25
CA GLN A 340 -16.36 27.84 9.24
C GLN A 340 -16.11 29.29 8.80
N ASP A 341 -15.30 30.05 9.55
CA ASP A 341 -15.05 31.48 9.25
C ASP A 341 -13.84 31.74 8.33
N ALA A 342 -13.17 30.70 7.84
CA ALA A 342 -12.22 30.86 6.74
C ALA A 342 -13.01 30.83 5.42
N GLU A 343 -13.63 31.95 5.05
CA GLU A 343 -14.17 32.13 3.70
C GLU A 343 -13.09 31.71 2.68
N PRO A 344 -13.39 30.79 1.74
CA PRO A 344 -12.48 30.52 0.66
C PRO A 344 -12.36 31.80 -0.17
N LEU A 345 -11.17 32.41 -0.14
CA LEU A 345 -10.82 33.46 -1.09
C LEU A 345 -10.94 32.88 -2.50
N ASP A 346 -12.04 33.21 -3.17
CA ASP A 346 -12.28 32.86 -4.56
C ASP A 346 -11.14 33.42 -5.42
N PHE A 347 -10.34 32.51 -5.97
CA PHE A 347 -9.18 32.85 -6.77
C PHE A 347 -9.63 33.26 -8.18
N ASN A 348 -9.99 34.52 -8.36
CA ASN A 348 -10.12 35.11 -9.70
C ASN A 348 -8.74 35.54 -10.20
N ALA A 349 -8.16 34.69 -11.07
CA ALA A 349 -6.87 34.94 -11.72
C ALA A 349 -6.87 36.14 -12.70
N GLU A 350 -8.03 36.75 -12.96
CA GLU A 350 -8.21 37.82 -13.94
C GLU A 350 -8.09 39.23 -13.35
N ALA A 351 -8.02 39.40 -12.03
CA ALA A 351 -8.01 40.72 -11.39
C ALA A 351 -6.67 41.48 -11.51
N PHE A 352 -5.63 40.87 -12.09
CA PHE A 352 -4.32 41.49 -12.24
C PHE A 352 -3.78 41.25 -13.66
N THR A 353 -4.51 41.75 -14.66
CA THR A 353 -3.85 42.19 -15.89
C THR A 353 -3.13 43.50 -15.59
N ASP A 354 -1.82 43.48 -15.78
CA ASP A 354 -0.86 44.56 -15.53
C ASP A 354 -1.42 45.95 -15.89
N ASP A 355 -1.53 46.85 -14.90
CA ASP A 355 -1.50 48.28 -15.17
C ASP A 355 -0.09 48.60 -15.70
N PRO A 356 0.06 49.12 -16.94
CA PRO A 356 1.36 49.49 -17.45
C PRO A 356 1.82 50.73 -16.68
N LEU A 357 2.95 50.59 -15.97
CA LEU A 357 3.68 51.68 -15.34
C LEU A 357 3.82 52.85 -16.32
N GLU A 358 3.19 53.98 -15.99
CA GLU A 358 3.39 55.25 -16.66
C GLU A 358 4.89 55.59 -16.68
N SER A 359 5.43 55.78 -17.88
CA SER A 359 6.76 56.35 -18.08
C SER A 359 6.72 57.84 -17.76
N GLU A 360 7.37 58.27 -16.68
CA GLU A 360 7.67 59.70 -16.46
C GLU A 360 8.54 60.25 -17.61
N PRO A 361 8.25 61.45 -18.13
CA PRO A 361 9.11 62.11 -19.10
C PRO A 361 10.16 62.98 -18.39
N GLY A 362 11.44 62.67 -18.63
CA GLY A 362 12.53 63.65 -18.65
C GLY A 362 13.51 63.61 -17.47
N ARG A 363 14.77 63.27 -17.77
CA ARG A 363 15.82 64.28 -18.03
C ARG A 363 17.03 63.66 -18.70
#